data_AF-A0A946AYJ3-F1
#
_entry.id   AF-A0A946AYJ3-F1
#
_cell.length_a   1.000
_cell.length_b   1.000
_cell.length_c   1.000
_cell.angle_alpha   90.00
_cell.angle_beta   90.00
_cell.angle_gamma   90.00
#
_symmetry.space_group_name_H-M   'P 1'
#
loop_
_entity.id
_entity.type
_entity.pdbx_description
1 polymer ?
#
loop_
_entity_poly.entity_id
_entity_poly.type
_entity_poly.pdbx_seq_one_letter_code
_entity_poly.pdbx_strand_id
1 'polypeptide(L)'
;FNIFDSLQEVHQQKIISSVCTMAQGMAYFQKKFDVEKITLLEDVKELEEYCYFVAGAVGEMLCDLFISEIPNLPESNEKKMRKNAVSFGLGLQTTNISKDIVVDRSRGWSYVPRTYIEASGATPEEFHSGKSTEQNLKVLKNLLNKTVGHLNDALDFTLAIPRSYARIRLFCIWPLWMAMETVAELHNNHDLLNSGANVKISRITVRRILQRTPFICWSNSLLRRSFSNILKTENLESACDFNIEQLKERLKGLSLDSIPR
;
A
#
# COMPACT_ATOMS: atom_id res chain seq x y z
N PHE A 1 -13.02 30.42 -4.32
CA PHE A 1 -13.54 29.46 -3.32
C PHE A 1 -12.47 28.43 -3.03
N ASN A 2 -11.65 28.65 -2.01
CA ASN A 2 -10.83 27.58 -1.45
C ASN A 2 -11.70 26.79 -0.48
N ILE A 3 -12.10 25.58 -0.86
CA ILE A 3 -12.82 24.67 0.04
C ILE A 3 -11.94 24.29 1.24
N PHE A 4 -10.62 24.21 1.02
CA PHE A 4 -9.62 23.95 2.06
C PHE A 4 -9.69 24.96 3.22
N ASP A 5 -9.72 26.26 2.91
CA ASP A 5 -9.75 27.34 3.90
C ASP A 5 -11.04 27.34 4.76
N SER A 6 -12.07 26.58 4.36
CA SER A 6 -13.32 26.39 5.11
C SER A 6 -13.32 25.19 6.07
N LEU A 7 -12.26 24.37 6.06
CA LEU A 7 -12.11 23.23 6.98
C LEU A 7 -11.72 23.69 8.38
N GLN A 8 -11.94 22.83 9.40
CA GLN A 8 -11.43 23.10 10.75
C GLN A 8 -9.90 23.17 10.74
N GLU A 9 -9.32 24.05 11.56
CA GLU A 9 -7.86 24.26 11.61
C GLU A 9 -7.10 22.96 11.89
N VAL A 10 -7.62 22.09 12.76
CA VAL A 10 -7.04 20.76 13.02
C VAL A 10 -6.98 19.90 11.77
N HIS A 11 -8.00 19.92 10.91
CA HIS A 11 -7.98 19.18 9.63
C HIS A 11 -6.97 19.81 8.67
N GLN A 12 -6.94 21.15 8.57
CA GLN A 12 -5.99 21.87 7.72
C GLN A 12 -4.53 21.53 8.07
N GLN A 13 -4.18 21.61 9.36
CA GLN A 13 -2.83 21.31 9.85
C GLN A 13 -2.39 19.87 9.53
N LYS A 14 -3.29 18.88 9.68
CA LYS A 14 -2.99 17.47 9.36
C LYS A 14 -2.81 17.25 7.86
N ILE A 15 -3.63 17.89 7.03
CA ILE A 15 -3.50 17.83 5.57
C ILE A 15 -2.20 18.48 5.10
N ILE A 16 -1.89 19.71 5.54
CA ILE A 16 -0.66 20.42 5.18
C ILE A 16 0.58 19.59 5.55
N SER A 17 0.66 19.11 6.80
CA SER A 17 1.80 18.32 7.28
C SER A 17 2.03 17.05 6.44
N SER A 18 0.95 16.33 6.09
CA SER A 18 1.02 15.16 5.22
C SER A 18 1.46 15.53 3.81
N VAL A 19 0.83 16.53 3.18
CA VAL A 19 1.16 16.97 1.81
C VAL A 19 2.61 17.46 1.70
N CYS A 20 3.12 18.22 2.66
CA CYS A 20 4.53 18.63 2.70
C CYS A 20 5.46 17.41 2.79
N THR A 21 5.16 16.45 3.67
CA THR A 21 5.93 15.21 3.83
C THR A 21 5.94 14.40 2.53
N MET A 22 4.78 14.26 1.89
CA MET A 22 4.65 13.56 0.61
C MET A 22 5.44 14.26 -0.50
N ALA A 23 5.30 15.57 -0.66
CA ALA A 23 5.97 16.35 -1.70
C ALA A 23 7.50 16.31 -1.57
N GLN A 24 8.03 16.45 -0.35
CA GLN A 24 9.46 16.34 -0.07
C GLN A 24 10.00 14.93 -0.39
N GLY A 25 9.29 13.89 0.04
CA GLY A 25 9.68 12.51 -0.26
C GLY A 25 9.62 12.16 -1.75
N MET A 26 8.55 12.58 -2.45
CA MET A 26 8.43 12.41 -3.90
C MET A 26 9.56 13.11 -4.65
N ALA A 27 9.90 14.35 -4.25
CA ALA A 27 11.03 15.08 -4.82
C ALA A 27 12.38 14.43 -4.49
N TYR A 28 12.55 13.85 -3.30
CA TYR A 28 13.76 13.08 -2.94
C TYR A 28 13.95 11.87 -3.86
N PHE A 29 12.91 11.07 -4.07
CA PHE A 29 12.97 9.91 -4.97
C PHE A 29 13.12 10.32 -6.44
N GLN A 30 12.47 11.41 -6.88
CA GLN A 30 12.59 11.89 -8.26
C GLN A 30 14.02 12.35 -8.61
N LYS A 31 14.85 12.77 -7.63
CA LYS A 31 16.29 13.05 -7.86
C LYS A 31 17.09 11.81 -8.27
N LYS A 32 16.58 10.59 -8.04
CA LYS A 32 17.22 9.33 -8.47
C LYS A 32 16.89 8.94 -9.90
N PHE A 33 15.92 9.61 -10.54
CA PHE A 33 15.45 9.25 -11.87
C PHE A 33 16.53 9.47 -12.93
N ASP A 34 16.78 8.41 -13.70
CA ASP A 34 17.70 8.38 -14.82
C ASP A 34 16.90 8.21 -16.13
N VAL A 35 17.31 8.92 -17.19
CA VAL A 35 16.67 8.87 -18.51
C VAL A 35 17.27 7.76 -19.38
N GLU A 36 18.53 7.37 -19.13
CA GLU A 36 19.27 6.42 -19.95
C GLU A 36 19.10 4.96 -19.50
N LYS A 37 18.73 4.74 -18.23
CA LYS A 37 18.51 3.41 -17.64
C LYS A 37 17.26 3.36 -16.78
N ILE A 38 16.76 2.15 -16.52
CA ILE A 38 15.65 1.95 -15.59
C ILE A 38 16.11 2.33 -14.19
N THR A 39 15.34 3.19 -13.52
CA THR A 39 15.55 3.58 -12.13
C THR A 39 14.89 2.54 -11.23
N LEU A 40 15.68 1.86 -10.41
CA LEU A 40 15.21 0.84 -9.46
C LEU A 40 15.42 1.30 -8.01
N LEU A 41 14.64 0.70 -7.11
CA LEU A 41 14.91 0.73 -5.68
C LEU A 41 15.92 -0.38 -5.34
N GLU A 42 16.84 -0.13 -4.42
CA GLU A 42 17.92 -1.06 -4.08
C GLU A 42 17.40 -2.20 -3.17
N ASP A 43 16.70 -1.86 -2.09
CA ASP A 43 16.22 -2.84 -1.12
C ASP A 43 14.76 -2.64 -0.64
N VAL A 44 14.33 -3.58 0.22
CA VAL A 44 12.99 -3.60 0.80
C VAL A 44 12.74 -2.40 1.74
N LYS A 45 13.79 -1.86 2.36
CA LYS A 45 13.70 -0.69 3.25
C LYS A 45 13.44 0.57 2.44
N GLU A 46 14.12 0.71 1.31
CA GLU A 46 13.88 1.79 0.35
C GLU A 46 12.48 1.70 -0.27
N LEU A 47 11.97 0.49 -0.56
CA LEU A 47 10.57 0.28 -0.95
C LEU A 47 9.59 0.75 0.12
N GLU A 48 9.83 0.45 1.40
CA GLU A 48 9.00 0.96 2.50
C GLU A 48 9.06 2.49 2.62
N GLU A 49 10.24 3.09 2.44
CA GLU A 49 10.45 4.55 2.48
C GLU A 49 9.72 5.25 1.32
N TYR A 50 9.86 4.73 0.09
CA TYR A 50 9.11 5.22 -1.06
C TYR A 50 7.60 5.10 -0.83
N CYS A 51 7.12 3.92 -0.43
CA CYS A 51 5.69 3.70 -0.15
C CYS A 51 5.18 4.58 1.00
N TYR A 52 6.01 4.91 1.98
CA TYR A 52 5.65 5.83 3.05
C TYR A 52 5.36 7.23 2.51
N PHE A 53 6.24 7.79 1.68
CA PHE A 53 6.04 9.13 1.15
C PHE A 53 4.89 9.24 0.15
N VAL A 54 4.55 8.19 -0.60
CA VAL A 54 3.45 8.25 -1.57
C VAL A 54 2.10 7.78 -1.01
N ALA A 55 2.08 7.00 0.08
CA ALA A 55 0.84 6.44 0.65
C ALA A 55 0.82 6.28 2.18
N GLY A 56 1.95 5.94 2.84
CA GLY A 56 1.99 5.77 4.30
C GLY A 56 1.63 7.06 5.07
N ALA A 57 2.14 8.21 4.62
CA ALA A 57 1.79 9.53 5.17
C ALA A 57 0.31 9.90 4.99
N VAL A 58 -0.34 9.39 3.93
CA VAL A 58 -1.80 9.51 3.73
C VAL A 58 -2.54 8.64 4.75
N GLY A 59 -2.04 7.44 5.04
CA GLY A 59 -2.59 6.56 6.08
C GLY A 59 -2.58 7.20 7.47
N GLU A 60 -1.48 7.88 7.85
CA GLU A 60 -1.38 8.62 9.11
C GLU A 60 -2.30 9.84 9.15
N MET A 61 -2.37 10.62 8.06
CA MET A 61 -3.30 11.74 7.94
C MET A 61 -4.75 11.30 8.11
N LEU A 62 -5.16 10.24 7.40
CA LEU A 62 -6.50 9.66 7.53
C LEU A 62 -6.76 9.14 8.94
N CYS A 63 -5.78 8.50 9.59
CA CYS A 63 -5.89 8.06 10.97
C CYS A 63 -6.18 9.24 11.92
N ASP A 64 -5.40 10.32 11.84
CA ASP A 64 -5.61 11.51 12.66
C ASP A 64 -6.97 12.19 12.41
N LEU A 65 -7.37 12.33 11.14
CA LEU A 65 -8.68 12.86 10.78
C LEU A 65 -9.81 11.99 11.36
N PHE A 66 -9.74 10.66 11.21
CA PHE A 66 -10.77 9.76 11.75
C PHE A 66 -10.83 9.79 13.28
N ILE A 67 -9.68 9.90 13.97
CA ILE A 67 -9.65 10.02 15.43
C ILE A 67 -10.34 11.33 15.87
N SER A 68 -10.12 12.44 15.15
CA SER A 68 -10.80 13.71 15.46
C SER A 68 -12.33 13.67 15.28
N GLU A 69 -12.83 12.82 14.38
CA GLU A 69 -14.26 12.65 14.09
C GLU A 69 -14.95 11.55 14.93
N ILE A 70 -14.21 10.83 15.79
CA ILE A 70 -14.73 9.73 16.63
C ILE A 70 -14.62 10.11 18.11
N PRO A 71 -15.57 10.90 18.66
CA PRO A 71 -15.62 11.18 20.09
C PRO A 71 -15.72 9.88 20.90
N ASN A 72 -14.95 9.84 22.00
CA ASN A 72 -14.84 8.68 22.91
C ASN A 72 -14.34 7.38 22.23
N LEU A 73 -13.47 7.48 21.22
CA LEU A 73 -12.73 6.32 20.71
C LEU A 73 -11.97 5.63 21.87
N PRO A 74 -12.14 4.32 22.10
CA PRO A 74 -11.38 3.64 23.14
C PRO A 74 -9.87 3.67 22.85
N GLU A 75 -9.05 3.94 23.86
CA GLU A 75 -7.58 4.03 23.74
C GLU A 75 -6.97 2.80 23.04
N SER A 76 -7.46 1.59 23.35
CA SER A 76 -7.00 0.34 22.73
C SER A 76 -7.36 0.21 21.24
N ASN A 77 -8.37 0.96 20.76
CA ASN A 77 -8.71 1.07 19.35
C ASN A 77 -7.86 2.16 18.69
N GLU A 78 -7.69 3.32 19.32
CA GLU A 78 -6.80 4.38 18.84
C GLU A 78 -5.38 3.86 18.64
N LYS A 79 -4.82 3.15 19.63
CA LYS A 79 -3.48 2.56 19.57
C LYS A 79 -3.32 1.58 18.39
N LYS A 80 -4.38 0.81 18.05
CA LYS A 80 -4.38 -0.09 16.88
C LYS A 80 -4.47 0.68 15.57
N MET A 81 -5.30 1.73 15.51
CA MET A 81 -5.36 2.61 14.34
C MET A 81 -4.01 3.28 14.10
N ARG A 82 -3.39 3.89 15.12
CA ARG A 82 -2.06 4.52 15.00
C ARG A 82 -0.98 3.53 14.58
N LYS A 83 -0.88 2.36 15.24
CA LYS A 83 0.11 1.32 14.90
C LYS A 83 0.05 0.92 13.41
N ASN A 84 -1.16 0.76 12.88
CA ASN A 84 -1.37 0.15 11.57
C ASN A 84 -1.62 1.18 10.45
N ALA A 85 -1.64 2.49 10.75
CA ALA A 85 -1.97 3.56 9.81
C ALA A 85 -1.03 3.58 8.60
N VAL A 86 0.28 3.45 8.83
CA VAL A 86 1.27 3.41 7.73
C VAL A 86 1.12 2.14 6.90
N SER A 87 0.97 0.96 7.53
CA SER A 87 0.69 -0.29 6.79
C SER A 87 -0.58 -0.23 5.95
N PHE A 88 -1.62 0.52 6.38
CA PHE A 88 -2.81 0.74 5.55
C PHE A 88 -2.45 1.41 4.21
N GLY A 89 -1.62 2.45 4.23
CA GLY A 89 -1.12 3.09 3.00
C GLY A 89 -0.17 2.18 2.20
N LEU A 90 0.80 1.55 2.88
CA LEU A 90 1.79 0.67 2.25
C LEU A 90 1.14 -0.53 1.57
N GLY A 91 0.12 -1.16 2.15
CA GLY A 91 -0.56 -2.31 1.55
C GLY A 91 -1.27 -1.96 0.24
N LEU A 92 -1.93 -0.80 0.18
CA LEU A 92 -2.55 -0.32 -1.05
C LEU A 92 -1.50 0.03 -2.12
N GLN A 93 -0.40 0.68 -1.73
CA GLN A 93 0.65 1.06 -2.68
C GLN A 93 1.48 -0.12 -3.19
N THR A 94 1.84 -1.08 -2.33
CA THR A 94 2.55 -2.31 -2.72
C THR A 94 1.67 -3.19 -3.61
N THR A 95 0.35 -3.18 -3.42
CA THR A 95 -0.60 -3.77 -4.38
C THR A 95 -0.52 -3.08 -5.74
N ASN A 96 -0.51 -1.74 -5.78
CA ASN A 96 -0.38 -0.99 -7.04
C ASN A 96 0.93 -1.30 -7.77
N ILE A 97 2.06 -1.26 -7.05
CA ILE A 97 3.38 -1.63 -7.57
C ILE A 97 3.36 -3.06 -8.14
N SER A 98 2.74 -4.01 -7.45
CA SER A 98 2.67 -5.41 -7.88
C SER A 98 1.85 -5.63 -9.16
N LYS A 99 0.80 -4.82 -9.41
CA LYS A 99 0.00 -4.88 -10.65
C LYS A 99 0.57 -4.05 -11.81
N ASP A 100 1.35 -3.00 -11.52
CA ASP A 100 1.79 -2.02 -12.50
C ASP A 100 3.25 -2.20 -12.95
N ILE A 101 3.97 -3.25 -12.49
CA ILE A 101 5.39 -3.55 -12.81
C ILE A 101 5.77 -3.26 -14.28
N VAL A 102 4.97 -3.74 -15.24
CA VAL A 102 5.25 -3.55 -16.69
C VAL A 102 4.97 -2.11 -17.14
N VAL A 103 3.96 -1.46 -16.57
CA VAL A 103 3.59 -0.06 -16.89
C VAL A 103 4.63 0.91 -16.32
N ASP A 104 5.07 0.72 -15.08
CA ASP A 104 6.09 1.57 -14.47
C ASP A 104 7.44 1.40 -15.18
N ARG A 105 7.78 0.17 -15.58
CA ARG A 105 8.96 -0.10 -16.43
C ARG A 105 8.93 0.69 -17.74
N SER A 106 7.76 0.82 -18.38
CA SER A 106 7.61 1.63 -19.61
C SER A 106 7.83 3.14 -19.40
N ARG A 107 7.83 3.60 -18.15
CA ARG A 107 8.10 4.99 -17.72
C ARG A 107 9.53 5.19 -17.19
N GLY A 108 10.39 4.18 -17.29
CA GLY A 108 11.75 4.22 -16.76
C GLY A 108 11.88 3.91 -15.26
N TRP A 109 10.82 3.44 -14.59
CA TRP A 109 10.82 3.10 -13.16
C TRP A 109 10.64 1.61 -12.90
N SER A 110 11.27 1.11 -11.84
CA SER A 110 11.08 -0.23 -11.30
C SER A 110 11.02 -0.17 -9.79
N TYR A 111 9.82 -0.04 -9.23
CA TYR A 111 9.61 -0.06 -7.77
C TYR A 111 9.81 -1.45 -7.13
N VAL A 112 10.16 -2.45 -7.95
CA VAL A 112 10.65 -3.75 -7.49
C VAL A 112 12.08 -3.60 -6.96
N PRO A 113 12.39 -4.02 -5.71
CA PRO A 113 13.74 -3.95 -5.18
C PRO A 113 14.75 -4.81 -5.96
N ARG A 114 15.95 -4.27 -6.23
CA ARG A 114 17.09 -5.00 -6.78
C ARG A 114 17.35 -6.29 -6.01
N THR A 115 17.39 -6.21 -4.68
CA THR A 115 17.59 -7.38 -3.80
C THR A 115 16.58 -8.50 -4.01
N TYR A 116 15.32 -8.22 -4.39
CA TYR A 116 14.35 -9.26 -4.74
C TYR A 116 14.63 -9.89 -6.11
N ILE A 117 15.07 -9.09 -7.08
CA ILE A 117 15.46 -9.55 -8.42
C ILE A 117 16.69 -10.47 -8.32
N GLU A 118 17.74 -10.00 -7.66
CA GLU A 118 19.00 -10.75 -7.50
C GLU A 118 18.80 -12.03 -6.67
N ALA A 119 17.98 -11.98 -5.60
CA ALA A 119 17.63 -13.17 -4.82
C ALA A 119 16.80 -14.21 -5.61
N SER A 120 16.19 -13.84 -6.74
CA SER A 120 15.53 -14.80 -7.64
C SER A 120 16.51 -15.51 -8.58
N GLY A 121 17.76 -15.02 -8.69
CA GLY A 121 18.78 -15.51 -9.62
C GLY A 121 18.70 -14.89 -11.02
N ALA A 122 18.22 -13.65 -11.13
CA ALA A 122 18.21 -12.85 -12.36
C ALA A 122 18.93 -11.51 -12.13
N THR A 123 19.49 -10.90 -13.18
CA THR A 123 19.91 -9.49 -13.12
C THR A 123 18.72 -8.54 -13.35
N PRO A 124 18.82 -7.24 -12.98
CA PRO A 124 17.81 -6.25 -13.32
C PRO A 124 17.49 -6.22 -14.83
N GLU A 125 18.50 -6.34 -15.70
CA GLU A 125 18.36 -6.34 -17.15
C GLU A 125 17.60 -7.58 -17.69
N GLU A 126 17.69 -8.71 -16.99
CA GLU A 126 17.00 -9.99 -17.31
C GLU A 126 15.57 -10.08 -16.77
N PHE A 127 15.30 -9.44 -15.62
CA PHE A 127 13.96 -9.25 -15.05
C PHE A 127 13.17 -8.16 -15.82
N HIS A 128 13.85 -7.06 -16.12
CA HIS A 128 13.56 -6.25 -17.29
C HIS A 128 13.96 -7.04 -18.54
N SER A 129 13.96 -6.45 -19.74
CA SER A 129 13.73 -7.21 -20.99
C SER A 129 12.40 -8.00 -20.99
N GLY A 130 12.27 -9.10 -20.22
CA GLY A 130 11.08 -9.97 -20.08
C GLY A 130 11.36 -11.46 -20.30
N LYS A 131 12.61 -11.91 -20.15
CA LYS A 131 13.07 -13.20 -20.69
C LYS A 131 12.87 -14.42 -19.79
N SER A 132 12.77 -14.24 -18.47
CA SER A 132 12.82 -15.36 -17.52
C SER A 132 11.58 -15.44 -16.62
N THR A 133 10.58 -16.21 -17.06
CA THR A 133 9.29 -16.31 -16.37
C THR A 133 9.44 -16.78 -14.92
N GLU A 134 10.18 -17.85 -14.64
CA GLU A 134 10.26 -18.45 -13.29
C GLU A 134 10.82 -17.47 -12.23
N GLN A 135 11.90 -16.77 -12.55
CA GLN A 135 12.48 -15.74 -11.70
C GLN A 135 11.49 -14.59 -11.46
N ASN A 136 10.81 -14.13 -12.52
CA ASN A 136 9.77 -13.10 -12.40
C ASN A 136 8.64 -13.54 -11.45
N LEU A 137 8.25 -14.82 -11.43
CA LEU A 137 7.26 -15.34 -10.48
C LEU A 137 7.77 -15.34 -9.03
N LYS A 138 9.06 -15.66 -8.79
CA LYS A 138 9.69 -15.59 -7.46
C LYS A 138 9.71 -14.15 -6.93
N VAL A 139 10.07 -13.19 -7.79
CA VAL A 139 10.05 -11.75 -7.47
C VAL A 139 8.64 -11.28 -7.12
N LEU A 140 7.64 -11.62 -7.96
CA LEU A 140 6.24 -11.28 -7.69
C LEU A 140 5.75 -11.91 -6.38
N LYS A 141 6.04 -13.19 -6.13
CA LYS A 141 5.67 -13.87 -4.87
C LYS A 141 6.21 -13.15 -3.63
N ASN A 142 7.46 -12.68 -3.66
CA ASN A 142 8.04 -11.91 -2.56
C ASN A 142 7.32 -10.57 -2.33
N LEU A 143 6.98 -9.85 -3.40
CA LEU A 143 6.17 -8.62 -3.32
C LEU A 143 4.76 -8.89 -2.79
N LEU A 144 4.09 -9.96 -3.27
CA LEU A 144 2.74 -10.32 -2.82
C LEU A 144 2.73 -10.74 -1.34
N ASN A 145 3.69 -11.55 -0.87
CA ASN A 145 3.84 -11.90 0.55
C ASN A 145 3.92 -10.65 1.45
N LYS A 146 4.79 -9.69 1.07
CA LYS A 146 4.93 -8.42 1.81
C LYS A 146 3.66 -7.57 1.75
N THR A 147 3.02 -7.51 0.58
CA THR A 147 1.74 -6.82 0.37
C THR A 147 0.65 -7.39 1.29
N VAL A 148 0.54 -8.72 1.38
CA VAL A 148 -0.42 -9.41 2.26
C VAL A 148 -0.19 -9.09 3.73
N GLY A 149 1.06 -9.00 4.18
CA GLY A 149 1.39 -8.55 5.54
C GLY A 149 0.78 -7.17 5.84
N HIS A 150 1.08 -6.18 5.00
CA HIS A 150 0.52 -4.82 5.15
C HIS A 150 -1.01 -4.76 5.00
N LEU A 151 -1.61 -5.58 4.13
CA LEU A 151 -3.07 -5.66 3.99
C LEU A 151 -3.75 -6.31 5.21
N ASN A 152 -3.08 -7.22 5.93
CA ASN A 152 -3.58 -7.74 7.22
C ASN A 152 -3.52 -6.67 8.33
N ASP A 153 -2.45 -5.89 8.41
CA ASP A 153 -2.39 -4.72 9.28
C ASP A 153 -3.50 -3.70 8.95
N ALA A 154 -3.73 -3.45 7.65
CA ALA A 154 -4.78 -2.58 7.13
C ALA A 154 -6.19 -3.07 7.52
N LEU A 155 -6.40 -4.38 7.58
CA LEU A 155 -7.62 -4.97 8.13
C LEU A 155 -7.74 -4.68 9.63
N ASP A 156 -6.67 -4.85 10.41
CA ASP A 156 -6.70 -4.57 11.85
C ASP A 156 -6.90 -3.08 12.16
N PHE A 157 -6.37 -2.16 11.34
CA PHE A 157 -6.72 -0.74 11.33
C PHE A 157 -8.23 -0.56 11.14
N THR A 158 -8.77 -1.14 10.07
CA THR A 158 -10.18 -1.02 9.66
C THR A 158 -11.14 -1.59 10.71
N LEU A 159 -10.74 -2.65 11.40
CA LEU A 159 -11.53 -3.32 12.43
C LEU A 159 -11.50 -2.63 13.80
N ALA A 160 -10.50 -1.76 14.04
CA ALA A 160 -10.41 -0.90 15.22
C ALA A 160 -11.36 0.32 15.15
N ILE A 161 -11.73 0.79 13.95
CA ILE A 161 -12.76 1.83 13.79
C ILE A 161 -14.10 1.29 14.34
N PRO A 162 -14.81 1.97 15.26
CA PRO A 162 -16.03 1.43 15.86
C PRO A 162 -17.16 1.23 14.85
N ARG A 163 -18.00 0.21 15.08
CA ARG A 163 -19.06 -0.23 14.15
C ARG A 163 -20.13 0.83 13.87
N SER A 164 -20.35 1.75 14.82
CA SER A 164 -21.22 2.92 14.67
C SER A 164 -20.75 3.87 13.56
N TYR A 165 -19.45 3.94 13.28
CA TYR A 165 -18.86 4.79 12.23
C TYR A 165 -18.78 4.03 10.90
N ALA A 166 -19.90 3.45 10.48
CA ALA A 166 -20.00 2.59 9.30
C ALA A 166 -19.51 3.26 8.00
N ARG A 167 -19.66 4.59 7.87
CA ARG A 167 -19.16 5.36 6.71
C ARG A 167 -17.63 5.35 6.62
N ILE A 168 -16.94 5.58 7.76
CA ILE A 168 -15.47 5.54 7.84
C ILE A 168 -14.97 4.11 7.62
N ARG A 169 -15.64 3.11 8.24
CA ARG A 169 -15.34 1.68 7.99
C ARG A 169 -15.46 1.33 6.51
N LEU A 170 -16.55 1.72 5.83
CA LEU A 170 -16.75 1.41 4.42
C LEU A 170 -15.73 2.12 3.50
N PHE A 171 -15.36 3.36 3.81
CA PHE A 171 -14.27 4.06 3.14
C PHE A 171 -12.94 3.27 3.19
N CYS A 172 -12.61 2.64 4.31
CA CYS A 172 -11.44 1.78 4.43
C CYS A 172 -11.62 0.39 3.80
N ILE A 173 -12.80 -0.23 3.97
CA ILE A 173 -13.11 -1.59 3.49
C ILE A 173 -13.04 -1.68 1.95
N TRP A 174 -13.56 -0.70 1.22
CA TRP A 174 -13.62 -0.78 -0.25
C TRP A 174 -12.24 -0.87 -0.95
N PRO A 175 -11.28 0.05 -0.73
CA PRO A 175 -9.96 -0.06 -1.32
C PRO A 175 -9.21 -1.30 -0.82
N LEU A 176 -9.36 -1.66 0.46
CA LEU A 176 -8.72 -2.84 1.06
C LEU A 176 -9.19 -4.16 0.42
N TRP A 177 -10.50 -4.33 0.18
CA TRP A 177 -11.02 -5.52 -0.51
C TRP A 177 -10.61 -5.54 -1.98
N MET A 178 -10.61 -4.38 -2.66
CA MET A 178 -10.15 -4.31 -4.06
C MET A 178 -8.66 -4.63 -4.20
N ALA A 179 -7.84 -4.21 -3.23
CA ALA A 179 -6.43 -4.55 -3.18
C ALA A 179 -6.23 -6.06 -2.97
N MET A 180 -6.92 -6.66 -1.99
CA MET A 180 -6.85 -8.09 -1.71
C MET A 180 -7.29 -8.96 -2.90
N GLU A 181 -8.36 -8.57 -3.61
CA GLU A 181 -8.80 -9.27 -4.83
C GLU A 181 -7.79 -9.09 -5.98
N THR A 182 -7.07 -7.95 -6.03
CA THR A 182 -5.98 -7.75 -6.99
C THR A 182 -4.78 -8.65 -6.69
N VAL A 183 -4.40 -8.80 -5.41
CA VAL A 183 -3.34 -9.72 -4.97
C VAL A 183 -3.71 -11.17 -5.30
N ALA A 184 -4.97 -11.57 -5.09
CA ALA A 184 -5.45 -12.90 -5.47
C ALA A 184 -5.40 -13.13 -7.00
N GLU A 185 -5.82 -12.15 -7.80
CA GLU A 185 -5.73 -12.20 -9.26
C GLU A 185 -4.28 -12.34 -9.74
N LEU A 186 -3.36 -11.53 -9.19
CA LEU A 186 -1.92 -11.57 -9.48
C LEU A 186 -1.29 -12.92 -9.09
N HIS A 187 -1.72 -13.52 -7.98
CA HIS A 187 -1.19 -14.79 -7.52
C HIS A 187 -1.65 -15.96 -8.40
N ASN A 188 -2.90 -15.96 -8.86
CA ASN A 188 -3.43 -17.05 -9.69
C ASN A 188 -2.93 -16.96 -11.15
N ASN A 189 -2.81 -15.74 -11.70
CA ASN A 189 -2.58 -15.52 -13.12
C ASN A 189 -1.14 -15.05 -13.42
N HIS A 190 -0.20 -15.99 -13.28
CA HIS A 190 1.24 -15.80 -13.48
C HIS A 190 1.64 -15.23 -14.88
N ASP A 191 0.83 -15.45 -15.92
CA ASP A 191 1.05 -14.93 -17.29
C ASP A 191 0.90 -13.40 -17.43
N LEU A 192 0.41 -12.72 -16.40
CA LEU A 192 0.20 -11.26 -16.41
C LEU A 192 1.51 -10.46 -16.48
N LEU A 193 2.63 -11.03 -16.01
CA LEU A 193 3.96 -10.43 -16.15
C LEU A 193 4.46 -10.49 -17.61
N ASN A 194 4.09 -11.53 -18.36
CA ASN A 194 4.56 -11.78 -19.72
C ASN A 194 3.73 -11.03 -20.78
N SER A 195 2.43 -10.87 -20.53
CA SER A 195 1.47 -10.36 -21.51
C SER A 195 1.40 -8.83 -21.60
N GLY A 196 2.05 -8.09 -20.68
CA GLY A 196 1.93 -6.63 -20.56
C GLY A 196 0.51 -6.14 -20.29
N ALA A 197 -0.40 -7.06 -19.96
CA ALA A 197 -1.80 -6.77 -19.70
C ALA A 197 -1.95 -6.13 -18.32
N ASN A 198 -2.62 -4.98 -18.27
CA ASN A 198 -2.91 -4.32 -17.01
C ASN A 198 -3.82 -5.19 -16.13
N VAL A 199 -3.32 -5.65 -14.98
CA VAL A 199 -4.09 -6.47 -14.05
C VAL A 199 -5.18 -5.63 -13.41
N LYS A 200 -6.44 -5.96 -13.71
CA LYS A 200 -7.62 -5.18 -13.28
C LYS A 200 -8.72 -6.13 -12.83
N ILE A 201 -9.08 -6.02 -11.55
CA ILE A 201 -10.27 -6.71 -11.02
C ILE A 201 -11.52 -6.34 -11.84
N SER A 202 -12.37 -7.33 -12.09
CA SER A 202 -13.54 -7.12 -12.95
C SER A 202 -14.53 -6.11 -12.35
N ARG A 203 -15.26 -5.39 -13.21
CA ARG A 203 -16.38 -4.52 -12.76
C ARG A 203 -17.45 -5.29 -11.98
N ILE A 204 -17.57 -6.60 -12.21
CA ILE A 204 -18.48 -7.50 -11.48
C ILE A 204 -17.95 -7.74 -10.06
N THR A 205 -16.65 -7.97 -9.90
CA THR A 205 -15.97 -8.06 -8.59
C THR A 205 -16.12 -6.77 -7.80
N VAL A 206 -15.86 -5.60 -8.42
CA VAL A 206 -16.07 -4.28 -7.79
C VAL A 206 -17.51 -4.10 -7.31
N ARG A 207 -18.51 -4.37 -8.17
CA ARG A 207 -19.94 -4.30 -7.78
C ARG A 207 -20.27 -5.25 -6.62
N ARG A 208 -19.74 -6.48 -6.65
CA ARG A 208 -19.91 -7.48 -5.59
C ARG A 208 -19.35 -7.01 -4.24
N ILE A 209 -18.16 -6.37 -4.23
CA ILE A 209 -17.57 -5.77 -3.03
C ILE A 209 -18.49 -4.67 -2.50
N LEU A 210 -18.84 -3.70 -3.35
CA LEU A 210 -19.67 -2.55 -2.96
C LEU A 210 -21.08 -2.96 -2.47
N GLN A 211 -21.65 -4.03 -3.03
CA GLN A 211 -22.95 -4.56 -2.60
C GLN A 211 -22.86 -5.39 -1.31
N ARG A 212 -21.85 -6.24 -1.13
CA ARG A 212 -21.76 -7.15 0.03
C ARG A 212 -21.24 -6.47 1.29
N THR A 213 -20.25 -5.59 1.15
CA THR A 213 -19.55 -5.00 2.30
C THR A 213 -20.42 -4.17 3.25
N PRO A 214 -21.45 -3.40 2.80
CA PRO A 214 -22.38 -2.69 3.70
C PRO A 214 -23.21 -3.59 4.61
N PHE A 215 -23.48 -4.84 4.22
CA PHE A 215 -24.20 -5.80 5.07
C PHE A 215 -23.30 -6.43 6.13
N ILE A 216 -22.03 -6.67 5.81
CA ILE A 216 -21.08 -7.30 6.75
C ILE A 216 -20.23 -6.31 7.56
N CYS A 217 -20.22 -5.01 7.23
CA CYS A 217 -19.36 -4.03 7.89
C CYS A 217 -19.60 -3.91 9.40
N TRP A 218 -20.77 -4.32 9.89
CA TRP A 218 -21.17 -4.37 11.30
C TRP A 218 -20.53 -5.52 12.10
N SER A 219 -19.93 -6.52 11.46
CA SER A 219 -19.34 -7.69 12.15
C SER A 219 -17.87 -7.88 11.80
N ASN A 220 -16.99 -7.69 12.79
CA ASN A 220 -15.56 -7.90 12.62
C ASN A 220 -15.25 -9.34 12.22
N SER A 221 -16.00 -10.33 12.72
CA SER A 221 -15.82 -11.74 12.38
C SER A 221 -16.22 -12.06 10.93
N LEU A 222 -17.31 -11.45 10.43
CA LEU A 222 -17.70 -11.60 9.02
C LEU A 222 -16.72 -10.89 8.08
N LEU A 223 -16.20 -9.72 8.47
CA LEU A 223 -15.16 -9.03 7.72
C LEU A 223 -13.86 -9.85 7.66
N ARG A 224 -13.35 -10.35 8.79
CA ARG A 224 -12.17 -11.26 8.80
C ARG A 224 -12.41 -12.48 7.91
N ARG A 225 -13.56 -13.15 8.06
CA ARG A 225 -13.91 -14.32 7.23
C ARG A 225 -14.00 -13.96 5.74
N SER A 226 -14.62 -12.84 5.38
CA SER A 226 -14.70 -12.39 4.00
C SER A 226 -13.33 -12.04 3.42
N PHE A 227 -12.46 -11.43 4.22
CA PHE A 227 -11.13 -11.00 3.79
C PHE A 227 -10.19 -12.18 3.58
N SER A 228 -10.06 -13.05 4.59
CA SER A 228 -9.24 -14.27 4.47
C SER A 228 -9.76 -15.24 3.41
N ASN A 229 -11.07 -15.24 3.12
CA ASN A 229 -11.64 -16.07 2.05
C ASN A 229 -11.20 -15.64 0.64
N ILE A 230 -10.64 -14.44 0.44
CA ILE A 230 -10.16 -13.99 -0.89
C ILE A 230 -8.85 -14.70 -1.26
N LEU A 231 -7.95 -14.92 -0.30
CA LEU A 231 -6.66 -15.60 -0.51
C LEU A 231 -6.65 -17.10 -0.17
N LYS A 232 -7.78 -17.67 0.26
CA LYS A 232 -7.86 -19.06 0.72
C LYS A 232 -7.53 -20.13 -0.33
N THR A 233 -7.23 -19.75 -1.57
CA THR A 233 -6.85 -20.66 -2.63
C THR A 233 -5.42 -21.18 -2.48
N GLU A 234 -4.45 -20.40 -1.96
CA GLU A 234 -3.03 -20.81 -1.98
C GLU A 234 -2.10 -20.18 -0.92
N ASN A 235 -0.89 -20.74 -0.79
CA ASN A 235 0.09 -20.50 0.27
C ASN A 235 0.92 -19.20 0.09
N LEU A 236 0.28 -18.03 0.25
CA LEU A 236 0.99 -16.79 0.58
C LEU A 236 1.24 -16.74 2.09
N GLU A 237 2.46 -17.07 2.51
CA GLU A 237 2.91 -16.87 3.87
C GLU A 237 3.04 -15.36 4.16
N SER A 238 2.47 -14.91 5.28
CA SER A 238 2.56 -13.52 5.74
C SER A 238 3.96 -13.20 6.28
N ALA A 239 4.95 -13.21 5.40
CA ALA A 239 6.36 -13.01 5.72
C ALA A 239 6.73 -11.52 5.75
N CYS A 240 6.80 -10.97 6.97
CA CYS A 240 7.77 -9.97 7.47
C CYS A 240 7.17 -9.20 8.66
N ASP A 241 7.93 -9.09 9.76
CA ASP A 241 7.67 -8.08 10.79
C ASP A 241 7.98 -6.69 10.22
N PHE A 242 6.95 -6.00 9.72
CA PHE A 242 7.06 -4.57 9.43
C PHE A 242 7.22 -3.79 10.74
N ASN A 243 8.35 -3.10 10.89
CA ASN A 243 8.64 -2.30 12.07
C ASN A 243 8.54 -0.81 11.75
N ILE A 244 7.44 -0.20 12.20
CA ILE A 244 7.16 1.23 12.00
C ILE A 244 8.23 2.14 12.62
N GLU A 245 8.78 1.80 13.79
CA GLU A 245 9.80 2.62 14.44
C GLU A 245 11.11 2.61 13.65
N GLN A 246 11.53 1.45 13.15
CA GLN A 246 12.69 1.33 12.27
C GLN A 246 12.49 2.08 10.94
N LEU A 247 11.27 2.09 10.38
CA LEU A 247 10.97 2.92 9.22
C LEU A 247 11.09 4.41 9.56
N LYS A 248 10.47 4.85 10.66
CA LYS A 248 10.51 6.26 11.12
C LYS A 248 11.93 6.73 11.46
N GLU A 249 12.79 5.85 11.95
CA GLU A 249 14.22 6.13 12.17
C GLU A 249 14.95 6.38 10.85
N ARG A 250 14.81 5.49 9.85
CA ARG A 250 15.43 5.66 8.53
C ARG A 250 14.94 6.91 7.81
N LEU A 251 13.63 7.18 7.86
CA LEU A 251 13.03 8.39 7.27
C LEU A 251 13.60 9.68 7.86
N LYS A 252 13.93 9.73 9.16
CA LYS A 252 14.63 10.87 9.79
C LYS A 252 16.08 11.02 9.32
N GLY A 253 16.72 9.94 8.88
CA GLY A 253 18.06 9.94 8.31
C GLY A 253 18.12 10.41 6.85
N LEU A 254 16.98 10.55 6.16
CA LEU A 254 16.94 11.05 4.79
C LEU A 254 17.11 12.59 4.77
N SER A 255 18.07 13.08 3.98
CA SER A 255 18.35 14.52 3.84
C SER A 255 17.32 15.24 2.96
N LEU A 256 16.11 15.39 3.50
CA LEU A 256 15.00 16.11 2.87
C LEU A 256 15.18 17.63 2.91
N ASP A 257 16.05 18.17 3.77
CA ASP A 257 16.33 19.62 3.88
C ASP A 257 16.95 20.24 2.61
N SER A 258 17.44 19.40 1.68
CA SER A 258 17.91 19.81 0.34
C SER A 258 16.78 20.04 -0.68
N ILE A 259 15.53 20.14 -0.21
CA ILE A 259 14.32 20.25 -1.02
C ILE A 259 13.54 21.48 -0.54
N PRO A 260 13.07 22.36 -1.44
CA PRO A 260 12.28 23.54 -1.05
C PRO A 260 11.11 23.18 -0.14
N ARG A 261 10.89 23.99 0.89
CA ARG A 261 9.76 23.91 1.81
C ARG A 261 8.61 24.78 1.32
#